data_AF-A0A101EPA9-F1
#
_entry.id   AF-A0A101EPA9-F1
#
_cell.length_a   1.000
_cell.length_b   1.000
_cell.length_c   1.000
_cell.angle_alpha   90.00
_cell.angle_beta   90.00
_cell.angle_gamma   90.00
#
_symmetry.space_group_name_H-M   'P 1'
#
loop_
_entity.id
_entity.type
_entity.pdbx_description
1 polymer ?
#
loop_
_entity_poly.entity_id
_entity_poly.type
_entity_poly.pdbx_seq_one_letter_code
_entity_poly.pdbx_strand_id
1 'polypeptide(L)'
;MRVKKFLRETYWGDEFLIEDDGEDQVLKIVKASVDRSFFFNEYAKLKRLRLPNVLLPERLKISDGKFLLFYPYYHNLAPLENLS
;
A
#
# COMPACT_ATOMS: atom_id res chain seq x y z
N MET A 1 -13.24 -8.05 -4.10
CA MET A 1 -11.81 -8.14 -4.48
C MET A 1 -11.54 -9.17 -5.58
N ARG A 2 -11.03 -8.71 -6.72
CA ARG A 2 -10.53 -9.55 -7.83
C ARG A 2 -9.11 -9.13 -8.21
N VAL A 3 -8.18 -10.07 -8.34
CA VAL A 3 -6.82 -9.77 -8.83
C VAL A 3 -6.86 -9.59 -10.34
N LYS A 4 -6.43 -8.41 -10.82
CA LYS A 4 -6.36 -8.08 -12.25
C LYS A 4 -5.00 -8.45 -12.83
N LYS A 5 -3.92 -8.06 -12.14
CA LYS A 5 -2.55 -8.17 -12.67
C LYS A 5 -1.51 -8.20 -11.55
N PHE A 6 -0.45 -8.99 -11.73
CA PHE A 6 0.77 -8.85 -10.94
C PHE A 6 1.58 -7.64 -11.45
N LEU A 7 1.97 -6.74 -10.55
CA LEU A 7 2.70 -5.54 -10.92
C LEU A 7 4.21 -5.74 -10.79
N ARG A 8 4.68 -6.15 -9.61
CA ARG A 8 6.11 -6.35 -9.31
C ARG A 8 6.32 -7.04 -7.97
N GLU A 9 7.49 -7.65 -7.80
CA GLU A 9 8.03 -8.01 -6.49
C GLU A 9 8.88 -6.84 -5.96
N THR A 10 8.79 -6.56 -4.66
CA THR A 10 9.64 -5.58 -3.97
C THR A 10 10.40 -6.27 -2.85
N TYR A 11 11.45 -5.63 -2.32
CA TYR A 11 12.18 -6.12 -1.15
C TYR A 11 11.27 -6.51 0.04
N TRP A 12 10.15 -5.80 0.19
CA TRP A 12 9.20 -5.97 1.29
C TRP A 12 8.05 -6.94 0.96
N GLY A 13 7.85 -7.32 -0.30
CA GLY A 13 6.74 -8.17 -0.73
C GLY A 13 6.19 -7.84 -2.12
N ASP A 14 5.14 -8.55 -2.50
CA ASP A 14 4.57 -8.54 -3.86
C ASP A 14 3.46 -7.49 -4.00
N GLU A 15 3.40 -6.84 -5.17
CA GLU A 15 2.39 -5.84 -5.51
C GLU A 15 1.50 -6.32 -6.67
N PHE A 16 0.19 -6.16 -6.50
CA PHE A 16 -0.84 -6.57 -7.43
C PHE A 16 -1.79 -5.41 -7.70
N LEU A 17 -2.25 -5.29 -8.95
CA LEU A 17 -3.44 -4.51 -9.28
C LEU A 17 -4.66 -5.36 -9.00
N ILE A 18 -5.56 -4.82 -8.18
CA ILE A 18 -6.83 -5.45 -7.81
C ILE A 18 -7.98 -4.51 -8.11
N GLU A 19 -9.16 -5.09 -8.28
CA GLU A 19 -10.43 -4.37 -8.24
C GLU A 19 -11.13 -4.71 -6.92
N ASP A 20 -11.48 -3.69 -6.15
CA ASP A 20 -12.28 -3.84 -4.93
C ASP A 20 -13.33 -2.74 -4.87
N ASP A 21 -14.57 -3.12 -4.59
CA ASP A 21 -15.74 -2.23 -4.56
C ASP A 21 -15.90 -1.34 -5.81
N GLY A 22 -15.51 -1.87 -6.99
CA GLY A 22 -15.61 -1.17 -8.27
C GLY A 22 -14.45 -0.20 -8.57
N GLU A 23 -13.49 -0.07 -7.66
CA GLU A 23 -12.31 0.79 -7.83
C GLU A 23 -11.02 -0.03 -8.00
N ASP A 24 -10.11 0.50 -8.81
CA ASP A 24 -8.77 -0.07 -8.95
C ASP A 24 -7.87 0.36 -7.80
N GLN A 25 -7.23 -0.62 -7.17
CA GLN A 25 -6.33 -0.42 -6.05
C GLN A 25 -5.05 -1.25 -6.23
N VAL A 26 -3.97 -0.81 -5.59
CA VAL A 26 -2.74 -1.59 -5.49
C VAL A 26 -2.76 -2.34 -4.16
N LEU A 27 -2.77 -3.67 -4.24
CA LEU A 27 -2.59 -4.55 -3.10
C LEU A 27 -1.12 -4.90 -2.96
N LYS A 28 -0.51 -4.55 -1.83
CA LYS A 28 0.82 -5.00 -1.44
C LYS A 28 0.73 -6.06 -0.35
N ILE A 29 1.28 -7.24 -0.60
CA ILE A 29 1.32 -8.36 0.34
C ILE A 29 2.72 -8.44 0.93
N VAL A 30 2.85 -8.05 2.20
CA VAL A 30 4.12 -8.05 2.94
C VAL A 30 4.30 -9.37 3.69
N LYS A 31 5.49 -9.97 3.55
CA LYS A 31 5.86 -11.22 4.22
C LYS A 31 6.05 -10.97 5.73
N ALA A 32 5.46 -11.81 6.57
CA ALA A 32 5.38 -11.67 8.03
C ALA A 32 6.72 -11.51 8.77
N SER A 33 7.81 -12.00 8.17
CA SER A 33 9.17 -11.96 8.71
C SER A 33 9.79 -10.56 8.68
N VAL A 34 9.17 -9.65 7.92
CA VAL A 34 9.51 -8.25 7.89
C VAL A 34 9.03 -7.61 9.20
N ASP A 35 9.96 -6.96 9.91
CA ASP A 35 9.83 -6.50 11.28
C ASP A 35 8.45 -5.88 11.59
N ARG A 36 7.65 -6.63 12.36
CA ARG A 36 6.32 -6.20 12.80
C ARG A 36 6.38 -4.89 13.57
N SER A 37 7.47 -4.65 14.30
CA SER A 37 7.62 -3.46 15.14
C SER A 37 7.75 -2.18 14.32
N PHE A 38 8.51 -2.22 13.22
CA PHE A 38 8.58 -1.11 12.26
C PHE A 38 7.19 -0.82 11.68
N PHE A 39 6.49 -1.85 11.22
CA PHE A 39 5.20 -1.66 10.56
C PHE A 39 4.15 -1.08 11.51
N PHE A 40 4.02 -1.57 12.74
CA PHE A 40 3.00 -1.04 13.65
C PHE A 40 3.33 0.35 14.21
N ASN A 41 4.60 0.63 14.53
CA ASN A 41 4.95 1.91 15.13
C ASN A 41 5.08 3.03 14.09
N GLU A 42 5.77 2.78 12.99
CA GLU A 42 6.04 3.83 11.99
C GLU A 42 4.82 4.13 11.13
N TYR A 43 4.05 3.11 10.72
CA TYR A 43 2.81 3.35 9.97
C TYR A 43 1.79 4.17 10.77
N ALA A 44 1.63 3.87 12.07
CA ALA A 44 0.70 4.61 12.93
C ALA A 44 1.12 6.08 13.09
N LYS A 45 2.43 6.35 13.23
CA LYS A 45 2.98 7.71 13.28
C LYS A 45 2.76 8.43 11.96
N LEU A 46 3.11 7.81 10.83
CA LEU A 46 2.97 8.40 9.49
C LEU A 46 1.51 8.73 9.18
N LYS A 47 0.57 7.83 9.51
CA LYS A 47 -0.87 8.06 9.33
C LYS A 47 -1.38 9.24 10.14
N ARG A 48 -0.85 9.45 11.35
CA ARG A 48 -1.19 10.62 12.19
C ARG A 48 -0.65 11.93 11.63
N LEU A 49 0.53 11.91 11.02
CA LEU A 49 1.19 13.12 10.50
C LEU A 49 0.53 13.68 9.24
N ARG A 50 -0.29 12.89 8.52
CA ARG A 50 -1.00 13.31 7.28
C ARG A 50 -0.12 14.13 6.33
N LEU A 51 1.07 13.60 6.04
CA LEU A 51 2.03 14.28 5.18
C LEU A 51 1.49 14.32 3.74
N PRO A 52 1.34 15.51 3.11
CA PRO A 52 0.59 15.67 1.86
C PRO A 52 1.19 14.95 0.63
N ASN A 53 2.42 14.42 0.72
CA ASN A 53 3.12 13.77 -0.39
C ASN A 53 3.63 12.36 -0.05
N VAL A 54 3.14 11.77 1.05
CA VAL A 54 3.52 10.42 1.44
C VAL A 54 2.38 9.47 1.09
N LEU A 55 2.65 8.57 0.15
CA LEU A 55 1.71 7.51 -0.20
C LEU A 55 1.62 6.51 0.97
N LEU A 56 0.48 6.53 1.65
CA LEU A 56 0.15 5.60 2.72
C LEU A 56 -0.99 4.67 2.26
N PRO A 57 -1.02 3.42 2.75
CA PRO A 57 -2.14 2.55 2.47
C PRO A 57 -3.40 3.10 3.16
N GLU A 58 -4.51 3.11 2.45
CA GLU A 58 -5.82 3.55 2.96
C GLU A 58 -6.40 2.51 3.92
N ARG A 59 -6.14 1.24 3.61
CA ARG A 59 -6.63 0.09 4.38
C ARG A 59 -5.51 -0.91 4.62
N LEU A 60 -5.54 -1.53 5.79
CA LEU A 60 -4.64 -2.60 6.22
C LEU A 60 -5.50 -3.78 6.68
N LYS A 61 -5.17 -4.99 6.21
CA LYS A 61 -5.73 -6.25 6.72
C LYS A 61 -4.59 -7.20 7.09
N ILE A 62 -4.85 -8.07 8.06
CA ILE A 62 -3.91 -9.12 8.48
C ILE A 62 -4.59 -10.46 8.20
N SER A 63 -3.95 -11.32 7.42
CA SER A 63 -4.45 -12.66 7.07
C SER A 63 -3.30 -13.64 7.01
N ASP A 64 -3.41 -14.79 7.68
CA ASP A 64 -2.41 -15.87 7.67
C ASP A 64 -0.97 -15.39 7.94
N GLY A 65 -0.83 -14.47 8.89
CA GLY A 65 0.45 -13.84 9.23
C GLY A 65 0.96 -12.81 8.21
N LYS A 66 0.32 -12.64 7.07
CA LYS A 66 0.67 -11.64 6.05
C LYS A 66 -0.04 -10.32 6.32
N PHE A 67 0.63 -9.22 5.96
CA PHE A 67 0.02 -7.89 5.96
C PHE A 67 -0.41 -7.54 4.54
N LEU A 68 -1.67 -7.16 4.39
CA LEU A 68 -2.28 -6.76 3.13
C LEU A 68 -2.54 -5.26 3.20
N LEU A 69 -1.78 -4.51 2.39
CA LEU A 69 -1.83 -3.06 2.33
C LEU A 69 -2.52 -2.65 1.04
N PHE A 70 -3.52 -1.79 1.15
CA PHE A 70 -4.32 -1.32 0.02
C PHE A 70 -3.99 0.14 -0.24
N TYR A 71 -3.43 0.42 -1.39
CA TYR A 71 -3.07 1.76 -1.84
C TYR A 71 -3.99 2.20 -2.99
N PRO A 72 -4.26 3.51 -3.12
CA PRO A 72 -4.95 4.04 -4.30
C PRO A 72 -4.13 3.74 -5.55
N TYR A 73 -4.80 3.42 -6.66
CA TYR A 73 -4.10 3.17 -7.91
C TYR A 73 -3.55 4.47 -8.51
N TYR A 74 -2.32 4.39 -9.03
CA TYR A 74 -1.50 5.55 -9.42
C TYR A 74 -2.12 6.45 -10.50
N HIS A 75 -3.16 6.02 -11.21
CA HIS A 75 -3.85 6.85 -12.21
C HIS A 75 -4.50 8.12 -11.63
N ASN A 76 -4.77 8.16 -10.32
CA ASN A 76 -5.33 9.33 -9.64
C ASN A 76 -4.26 10.22 -8.97
N LEU A 77 -2.97 9.87 -9.07
CA LEU A 77 -1.90 10.74 -8.58
C LEU A 77 -1.60 11.75 -9.68
N ALA A 78 -2.21 12.94 -9.57
CA ALA A 78 -1.81 14.08 -10.37
C ALA A 78 -0.28 14.25 -10.23
N PRO A 79 0.46 14.42 -11.34
CA PRO A 79 1.85 14.85 -11.25
C PRO A 79 1.86 16.13 -10.43
N LEU A 80 2.60 16.16 -9.32
CA LEU A 80 2.84 17.43 -8.64
C LEU A 80 3.62 18.29 -9.63
N GLU A 81 3.06 19.47 -9.91
CA GLU A 81 3.73 20.53 -10.65
C GLU A 81 5.17 20.66 -10.15
N ASN A 82 6.10 20.71 -11.10
CA ASN A 82 7.55 20.69 -10.93
C ASN A 82 8.02 21.15 -9.54
N LEU A 83 8.74 20.28 -8.84
CA LEU A 83 9.64 20.72 -7.77
C LEU A 83 10.62 21.71 -8.40
N SER A 84 10.35 22.99 -8.22
CA SER A 84 11.14 24.13 -8.67
C SER A 84 12.22 24.47 -7.65
#